data_AF-A0A368LAF6-F1
#
_entry.id   AF-A0A368LAF6-F1
#
_cell.length_a   1.000
_cell.length_b   1.000
_cell.length_c   1.000
_cell.angle_alpha   90.00
_cell.angle_beta   90.00
_cell.angle_gamma   90.00
#
_symmetry.space_group_name_H-M   'P 1'
#
loop_
_entity.id
_entity.type
_entity.pdbx_description
1 polymer ?
#
loop_
_entity_poly.entity_id
_entity_poly.type
_entity_poly.pdbx_seq_one_letter_code
_entity_poly.pdbx_strand_id
1 'polypeptide(L)'
;MQTMTRTGEAVTVVHGEQEVFRRTAHLFESATEITCAANDLAGWGWRHGTAGGNAFGHTPTHDSRVRKLYRSSALLEPGWDQRMSIIRDLPGEIDVRVTTEDVNETIILDGRVAILAGSRRAGERSYSILTLPDTVRSVESLFESAWRASTDLDAYDAQVADIRMLAPRVLDLLSEGVKDETAARTLGMSVRTYRRRVAELMAALGAESRFQAGSRARELGLV
;
A
#
# COMPACT_ATOMS: atom_id res chain seq x y z
N MET A 1 -37.23 16.21 18.58
CA MET A 1 -37.78 15.14 17.73
C MET A 1 -36.77 14.91 16.61
N GLN A 2 -35.92 13.89 16.72
CA GLN A 2 -34.86 13.60 15.75
C GLN A 2 -35.48 12.84 14.58
N THR A 3 -35.57 13.48 13.41
CA THR A 3 -36.00 12.82 12.18
C THR A 3 -34.82 11.99 11.67
N MET A 4 -34.75 10.71 12.05
CA MET A 4 -33.86 9.75 11.39
C MET A 4 -34.38 9.49 9.98
N THR A 5 -33.82 10.18 9.00
CA THR A 5 -34.05 9.88 7.58
C THR A 5 -33.24 8.63 7.23
N ARG A 6 -33.93 7.51 7.01
CA ARG A 6 -33.30 6.25 6.61
C ARG A 6 -33.02 6.29 5.10
N THR A 7 -31.83 6.72 4.71
CA THR A 7 -31.39 6.74 3.31
C THR A 7 -31.09 5.31 2.85
N GLY A 8 -32.01 4.70 2.12
CA GLY A 8 -31.74 3.45 1.39
C GLY A 8 -30.81 3.75 0.21
N GLU A 9 -29.74 2.95 0.05
CA GLU A 9 -28.75 2.98 -1.05
C GLU A 9 -27.55 3.96 -0.99
N ALA A 10 -27.19 4.49 0.18
CA ALA A 10 -25.95 5.29 0.32
C ALA A 10 -24.65 4.47 0.37
N VAL A 11 -24.77 3.18 0.70
CA VAL A 11 -23.64 2.25 0.88
C VAL A 11 -23.97 0.94 0.17
N THR A 12 -23.13 0.54 -0.78
CA THR A 12 -23.21 -0.78 -1.42
C THR A 12 -22.05 -1.63 -0.97
N VAL A 13 -22.32 -2.79 -0.39
CA VAL A 13 -21.28 -3.77 -0.03
C VAL A 13 -21.19 -4.82 -1.13
N VAL A 14 -19.99 -5.04 -1.64
CA VAL A 14 -19.68 -6.07 -2.63
C VAL A 14 -18.56 -6.99 -2.12
N HIS A 15 -18.43 -8.16 -2.73
CA HIS A 15 -17.43 -9.15 -2.36
C HIS A 15 -16.59 -9.47 -3.59
N GLY A 16 -15.27 -9.49 -3.41
CA GLY A 16 -14.31 -9.70 -4.48
C GLY A 16 -14.02 -8.45 -5.31
N GLU A 17 -12.78 -8.36 -5.78
CA GLU A 17 -12.30 -7.22 -6.59
C GLU A 17 -12.96 -7.17 -7.97
N GLN A 18 -13.30 -8.34 -8.53
CA GLN A 18 -13.97 -8.42 -9.83
C GLN A 18 -15.31 -7.69 -9.81
N GLU A 19 -16.07 -7.85 -8.73
CA GLU A 19 -17.38 -7.23 -8.56
C GLU A 19 -17.27 -5.73 -8.32
N VAL A 20 -16.25 -5.28 -7.57
CA VAL A 20 -15.92 -3.86 -7.45
C VAL A 20 -15.67 -3.28 -8.84
N PHE A 21 -14.73 -3.86 -9.58
CA PHE A 21 -14.34 -3.37 -10.90
C PHE A 21 -15.52 -3.34 -11.87
N ARG A 22 -16.31 -4.42 -11.93
CA ARG A 22 -17.51 -4.50 -12.78
C ARG A 22 -18.48 -3.34 -12.52
N ARG A 23 -18.58 -2.88 -11.27
CA ARG A 23 -19.49 -1.78 -10.90
C ARG A 23 -18.87 -0.40 -11.06
N THR A 24 -17.55 -0.26 -10.89
CA THR A 24 -16.91 1.06 -10.78
C THR A 24 -15.98 1.41 -11.93
N ALA A 25 -15.71 0.50 -12.87
CA ALA A 25 -14.80 0.73 -14.00
C ALA A 25 -15.07 2.05 -14.75
N HIS A 26 -16.33 2.34 -15.07
CA HIS A 26 -16.74 3.57 -15.75
C HIS A 26 -16.45 4.85 -14.95
N LEU A 27 -16.40 4.77 -13.61
CA LEU A 27 -16.04 5.89 -12.75
C LEU A 27 -14.55 6.18 -12.84
N PHE A 28 -13.72 5.14 -12.92
CA PHE A 28 -12.29 5.32 -13.14
C PHE A 28 -12.02 5.98 -14.49
N GLU A 29 -12.68 5.50 -15.57
CA GLU A 29 -12.51 6.00 -16.94
C GLU A 29 -12.70 7.51 -17.13
N SER A 30 -13.48 8.14 -16.26
CA SER A 30 -13.80 9.56 -16.33
C SER A 30 -13.21 10.40 -15.19
N ALA A 31 -12.47 9.77 -14.28
CA ALA A 31 -11.99 10.44 -13.08
C ALA A 31 -10.82 11.40 -13.38
N THR A 32 -10.97 12.62 -12.89
CA THR A 32 -9.96 13.68 -12.95
C THR A 32 -9.11 13.74 -11.69
N GLU A 33 -9.65 13.33 -10.55
CA GLU A 33 -8.92 13.24 -9.28
C GLU A 33 -9.08 11.85 -8.70
N ILE A 34 -7.95 11.17 -8.47
CA ILE A 34 -7.93 9.80 -8.00
C ILE A 34 -6.99 9.68 -6.81
N THR A 35 -7.57 9.37 -5.67
CA THR A 35 -6.83 9.24 -4.42
C THR A 35 -6.86 7.79 -3.97
N CYS A 36 -5.72 7.21 -3.61
CA CYS A 36 -5.62 5.79 -3.30
C CYS A 36 -4.69 5.56 -2.10
N ALA A 37 -5.11 4.75 -1.14
CA ALA A 37 -4.28 4.24 -0.05
C ALA A 37 -4.20 2.71 -0.13
N ALA A 38 -3.00 2.16 -0.03
CA ALA A 38 -2.74 0.71 -0.11
C ALA A 38 -1.67 0.27 0.90
N ASN A 39 -1.86 -0.88 1.53
CA ASN A 39 -0.87 -1.45 2.46
C ASN A 39 0.15 -2.37 1.78
N ASP A 40 -0.17 -2.89 0.60
CA ASP A 40 0.61 -3.84 -0.17
C ASP A 40 0.54 -3.52 -1.68
N LEU A 41 1.36 -4.20 -2.50
CA LEU A 41 1.26 -4.12 -3.97
C LEU A 41 0.06 -4.90 -4.51
N ALA A 42 -0.35 -5.92 -3.74
CA ALA A 42 -1.52 -6.78 -3.96
C ALA A 42 -2.86 -6.02 -3.88
N GLY A 43 -2.90 -4.93 -3.12
CA GLY A 43 -4.05 -4.08 -2.94
C GLY A 43 -4.10 -3.00 -4.00
N TRP A 44 -5.15 -3.04 -4.82
CA TRP A 44 -5.51 -1.92 -5.69
C TRP A 44 -4.36 -1.46 -6.60
N GLY A 45 -3.75 -2.43 -7.29
CA GLY A 45 -2.81 -2.17 -8.36
C GLY A 45 -3.52 -1.66 -9.60
N TRP A 46 -3.06 -0.53 -10.12
CA TRP A 46 -3.24 -0.19 -11.52
C TRP A 46 -2.55 -1.30 -12.31
N ARG A 47 -3.34 -2.29 -12.76
CA ARG A 47 -2.94 -3.60 -13.30
C ARG A 47 -2.51 -4.61 -12.20
N HIS A 48 -3.41 -5.51 -11.84
CA HIS A 48 -3.03 -6.85 -11.36
C HIS A 48 -2.78 -7.77 -12.55
N GLY A 49 -1.52 -8.05 -12.83
CA GLY A 49 -1.15 -9.14 -13.73
C GLY A 49 -0.28 -10.13 -12.96
N THR A 50 -0.88 -11.05 -12.23
CA THR A 50 -0.20 -12.33 -11.97
C THR A 50 -0.54 -13.27 -13.12
N ALA A 51 0.43 -14.12 -13.48
CA ALA A 51 0.31 -15.11 -14.53
C ALA A 51 -1.00 -15.91 -14.40
N GLY A 52 -1.91 -15.72 -15.35
CA GLY A 52 -3.21 -16.41 -15.38
C GLY A 52 -4.42 -15.48 -15.24
N GLY A 53 -4.62 -14.58 -16.20
CA GLY A 53 -5.94 -14.05 -16.59
C GLY A 53 -6.73 -13.30 -15.51
N ASN A 54 -6.49 -11.99 -15.38
CA ASN A 54 -7.49 -10.91 -15.49
C ASN A 54 -6.88 -9.61 -14.94
N ALA A 55 -6.42 -8.75 -15.85
CA ALA A 55 -5.88 -7.44 -15.51
C ALA A 55 -7.00 -6.47 -15.17
N PHE A 56 -7.31 -6.34 -13.87
CA PHE A 56 -8.14 -5.25 -13.37
C PHE A 56 -7.24 -4.04 -13.11
N GLY A 57 -7.42 -2.98 -13.89
CA GLY A 57 -6.64 -1.75 -13.79
C GLY A 57 -7.19 -0.72 -14.75
N HIS A 58 -7.46 0.48 -14.26
CA HIS A 58 -7.67 1.64 -15.12
C HIS A 58 -6.29 2.16 -15.58
N THR A 59 -6.25 3.00 -16.61
CA THR A 59 -5.09 3.81 -16.96
C THR A 59 -5.61 5.24 -16.90
N PRO A 60 -5.07 6.10 -16.01
CA PRO A 60 -5.59 7.46 -15.84
C PRO A 60 -5.57 8.23 -17.16
N THR A 61 -6.30 9.34 -17.22
CA THR A 61 -6.23 10.24 -18.37
C THR A 61 -5.05 11.20 -18.22
N HIS A 62 -4.67 11.90 -19.31
CA HIS A 62 -3.61 12.91 -19.25
C HIS A 62 -3.95 14.09 -18.32
N ASP A 63 -5.23 14.36 -18.09
CA ASP A 63 -5.69 15.44 -17.21
C ASP A 63 -5.94 14.94 -15.77
N SER A 64 -5.75 13.65 -15.51
CA SER A 64 -5.96 13.07 -14.19
C SER A 64 -4.82 13.44 -13.23
N ARG A 65 -5.19 13.77 -12.00
CA ARG A 65 -4.30 13.89 -10.84
C ARG A 65 -4.48 12.68 -9.93
N VAL A 66 -3.40 11.96 -9.70
CA VAL A 66 -3.39 10.74 -8.91
C VAL A 66 -2.51 10.92 -7.68
N ARG A 67 -3.06 10.65 -6.49
CA ARG A 67 -2.32 10.59 -5.23
C ARG A 67 -2.35 9.17 -4.69
N LYS A 68 -1.18 8.54 -4.59
CA LYS A 68 -1.04 7.16 -4.13
C LYS A 68 -0.22 7.10 -2.85
N LEU A 69 -0.85 6.64 -1.78
CA LEU A 69 -0.21 6.38 -0.49
C LEU A 69 0.05 4.89 -0.34
N TYR A 70 1.30 4.51 -0.14
CA TYR A 70 1.72 3.15 0.16
C TYR A 70 2.21 3.03 1.60
N ARG A 71 1.95 1.90 2.24
CA ARG A 71 2.70 1.53 3.44
C ARG A 71 4.15 1.15 3.07
N SER A 72 5.11 1.46 3.95
CA SER A 72 6.52 1.16 3.77
C SER A 72 6.81 -0.32 3.48
N SER A 73 5.97 -1.24 3.96
CA SER A 73 6.09 -2.68 3.69
C SER A 73 5.95 -3.02 2.21
N ALA A 74 5.18 -2.26 1.43
CA ALA A 74 4.96 -2.51 0.01
C ALA A 74 6.26 -2.38 -0.82
N LEU A 75 7.22 -1.58 -0.34
CA LEU A 75 8.52 -1.39 -1.00
C LEU A 75 9.39 -2.66 -0.96
N LEU A 76 9.07 -3.59 -0.05
CA LEU A 76 9.75 -4.86 0.07
C LEU A 76 9.10 -5.94 -0.79
N GLU A 77 7.92 -5.71 -1.36
CA GLU A 77 7.26 -6.76 -2.14
C GLU A 77 7.95 -7.00 -3.49
N PRO A 78 8.04 -8.27 -3.92
CA PRO A 78 8.47 -8.59 -5.28
C PRO A 78 7.64 -7.83 -6.30
N GLY A 79 8.31 -7.13 -7.21
CA GLY A 79 7.65 -6.33 -8.26
C GLY A 79 7.43 -4.86 -7.91
N TRP A 80 7.91 -4.36 -6.75
CA TRP A 80 7.90 -2.92 -6.45
C TRP A 80 8.54 -2.09 -7.58
N ASP A 81 9.76 -2.45 -7.99
CA ASP A 81 10.48 -1.71 -9.04
C ASP A 81 9.74 -1.74 -10.39
N GLN A 82 9.17 -2.90 -10.74
CA GLN A 82 8.35 -3.04 -11.94
C GLN A 82 7.09 -2.18 -11.85
N ARG A 83 6.41 -2.17 -10.70
CA ARG A 83 5.22 -1.35 -10.47
C ARG A 83 5.55 0.14 -10.54
N MET A 84 6.66 0.58 -9.95
CA MET A 84 7.10 1.97 -10.02
C MET A 84 7.48 2.37 -11.44
N SER A 85 8.09 1.47 -12.22
CA SER A 85 8.32 1.72 -13.65
C SER A 85 7.00 1.94 -14.38
N ILE A 86 6.01 1.07 -14.17
CA ILE A 86 4.69 1.21 -14.78
C ILE A 86 4.05 2.55 -14.39
N ILE A 87 4.07 2.90 -13.09
CA ILE A 87 3.47 4.15 -12.59
C ILE A 87 4.14 5.38 -13.22
N ARG A 88 5.46 5.38 -13.39
CA ARG A 88 6.18 6.49 -14.05
C ARG A 88 5.80 6.65 -15.52
N ASP A 89 5.39 5.56 -16.18
CA ASP A 89 4.99 5.56 -17.59
C ASP A 89 3.49 5.85 -17.78
N LEU A 90 2.70 5.93 -16.70
CA LEU A 90 1.28 6.28 -16.78
C LEU A 90 1.11 7.78 -17.12
N PRO A 91 0.08 8.14 -17.89
CA PRO A 91 -0.27 9.53 -18.13
C PRO A 91 -0.82 10.22 -16.87
N GLY A 92 -0.85 11.56 -16.87
CA GLY A 92 -1.37 12.36 -15.77
C GLY A 92 -0.31 12.77 -14.74
N GLU A 93 -0.73 13.55 -13.75
CA GLU A 93 0.12 13.98 -12.64
C GLU A 93 -0.01 12.94 -11.51
N ILE A 94 1.06 12.18 -11.23
CA ILE A 94 1.03 11.13 -10.20
C ILE A 94 2.00 11.47 -9.08
N ASP A 95 1.48 11.63 -7.86
CA ASP A 95 2.24 11.80 -6.62
C ASP A 95 2.16 10.50 -5.81
N VAL A 96 3.31 9.97 -5.41
CA VAL A 96 3.43 8.75 -4.62
C VAL A 96 4.10 9.07 -3.30
N ARG A 97 3.49 8.64 -2.20
CA ARG A 97 4.01 8.82 -0.85
C ARG A 97 4.00 7.53 -0.04
N VAL A 98 4.82 7.50 0.99
CA VAL A 98 5.06 6.36 1.87
C VAL A 98 4.72 6.70 3.31
N THR A 99 3.96 5.83 3.97
CA THR A 99 3.64 5.87 5.40
C THR A 99 4.17 4.64 6.11
N THR A 100 4.58 4.77 7.37
CA THR A 100 4.94 3.62 8.23
C THR A 100 3.73 3.03 8.95
N GLU A 101 2.65 3.81 9.05
CA GLU A 101 1.39 3.42 9.70
C GLU A 101 0.50 2.60 8.76
N ASP A 102 -0.30 1.70 9.33
CA ASP A 102 -1.36 1.02 8.59
C ASP A 102 -2.44 2.01 8.13
N VAL A 103 -2.91 1.82 6.90
CA VAL A 103 -4.00 2.61 6.33
C VAL A 103 -5.20 1.72 6.01
N ASN A 104 -6.41 2.25 6.10
CA ASN A 104 -7.55 1.56 5.50
C ASN A 104 -7.43 1.68 3.99
N GLU A 105 -7.33 0.55 3.28
CA GLU A 105 -7.20 0.57 1.83
C GLU A 105 -8.44 1.19 1.19
N THR A 106 -8.21 2.25 0.44
CA THR A 106 -9.26 3.17 0.02
C THR A 106 -8.96 3.68 -1.38
N ILE A 107 -10.00 3.83 -2.19
CA ILE A 107 -9.98 4.66 -3.39
C ILE A 107 -11.04 5.76 -3.27
N ILE A 108 -10.69 6.98 -3.64
CA ILE A 108 -11.63 8.10 -3.76
C ILE A 108 -11.53 8.65 -5.19
N LEU A 109 -12.68 8.79 -5.84
CA LEU A 109 -12.81 9.29 -7.21
C LEU A 109 -13.58 10.63 -7.19
N ASP A 110 -12.93 11.69 -7.67
CA ASP A 110 -13.43 13.06 -7.79
C ASP A 110 -14.10 13.63 -6.53
N GLY A 111 -13.74 13.12 -5.34
CA GLY A 111 -14.40 13.46 -4.07
C GLY A 111 -15.88 13.05 -3.98
N ARG A 112 -16.35 12.16 -4.87
CA ARG A 112 -17.77 11.78 -5.01
C ARG A 112 -18.05 10.33 -4.65
N VAL A 113 -17.08 9.46 -4.89
CA VAL A 113 -17.22 8.03 -4.60
C VAL A 113 -16.00 7.58 -3.81
N ALA A 114 -16.23 6.91 -2.68
CA ALA A 114 -15.18 6.25 -1.93
C ALA A 114 -15.41 4.73 -1.93
N ILE A 115 -14.37 3.96 -2.21
CA ILE A 115 -14.38 2.50 -2.14
C ILE A 115 -13.43 2.08 -1.04
N LEU A 116 -13.96 1.44 0.00
CA LEU A 116 -13.22 1.02 1.18
C LEU A 116 -13.07 -0.49 1.18
N ALA A 117 -11.84 -0.98 1.36
CA ALA A 117 -11.60 -2.39 1.56
C ALA A 117 -12.01 -2.80 2.98
N GLY A 118 -12.86 -3.82 3.06
CA GLY A 118 -13.32 -4.40 4.31
C GLY A 118 -12.51 -5.63 4.73
N SER A 119 -13.08 -6.35 5.70
CA SER A 119 -12.53 -7.61 6.19
C SER A 119 -12.55 -8.71 5.12
N ARG A 120 -11.63 -9.66 5.23
CA ARG A 120 -11.65 -10.94 4.49
C ARG A 120 -12.51 -11.96 5.25
N ARG A 121 -13.43 -12.63 4.55
CA ARG A 121 -14.23 -13.74 5.08
C ARG A 121 -14.20 -14.88 4.05
N ALA A 122 -13.88 -16.10 4.51
CA ALA A 122 -13.76 -17.28 3.65
C ALA A 122 -12.83 -17.08 2.42
N GLY A 123 -11.74 -16.33 2.59
CA GLY A 123 -10.77 -16.03 1.52
C GLY A 123 -11.11 -14.82 0.65
N GLU A 124 -12.36 -14.36 0.65
CA GLU A 124 -12.82 -13.25 -0.17
C GLU A 124 -12.88 -11.94 0.62
N ARG A 125 -12.44 -10.83 0.00
CA ARG A 125 -12.46 -9.50 0.62
C ARG A 125 -13.78 -8.79 0.31
N SER A 126 -14.38 -8.18 1.32
CA SER A 126 -15.54 -7.29 1.15
C SER A 126 -15.09 -5.87 0.81
N TYR A 127 -15.93 -5.11 0.11
CA TYR A 127 -15.69 -3.71 -0.23
C TYR A 127 -16.97 -2.90 -0.06
N SER A 128 -16.84 -1.70 0.50
CA SER A 128 -17.95 -0.75 0.64
C SER A 128 -17.78 0.38 -0.37
N ILE A 129 -18.75 0.54 -1.27
CA ILE A 129 -18.85 1.67 -2.19
C ILE A 129 -19.78 2.71 -1.56
N LEU A 130 -19.24 3.91 -1.32
CA LEU A 130 -19.88 5.02 -0.64
C LEU A 130 -20.10 6.16 -1.64
N THR A 131 -21.32 6.68 -1.68
CA THR A 131 -21.69 7.80 -2.58
C THR A 131 -22.29 8.99 -1.85
N LEU A 132 -22.49 8.88 -0.52
CA LEU A 132 -23.03 9.98 0.29
C LEU A 132 -21.94 11.06 0.48
N PRO A 133 -22.16 12.31 0.05
CA PRO A 133 -21.11 13.32 0.03
C PRO A 133 -20.43 13.58 1.39
N ASP A 134 -21.19 13.65 2.48
CA ASP A 134 -20.62 13.84 3.83
C ASP A 134 -19.74 12.66 4.27
N THR A 135 -20.13 11.43 3.90
CA THR A 135 -19.35 10.24 4.22
C THR A 135 -18.09 10.18 3.39
N VAL A 136 -18.17 10.48 2.08
CA VAL A 136 -17.00 10.53 1.20
C VAL A 136 -16.01 11.60 1.68
N ARG A 137 -16.48 12.81 2.03
CA ARG A 137 -15.64 13.86 2.64
C ARG A 137 -14.98 13.43 3.94
N SER A 138 -15.69 12.66 4.77
CA SER A 138 -15.12 12.15 6.03
C SER A 138 -13.98 11.17 5.77
N VAL A 139 -14.14 10.27 4.78
CA VAL A 139 -13.08 9.34 4.34
C VAL A 139 -11.90 10.10 3.75
N GLU A 140 -12.17 11.09 2.91
CA GLU A 140 -11.15 11.96 2.32
C GLU A 140 -10.35 12.71 3.39
N SER A 141 -11.00 13.23 4.44
CA SER A 141 -10.31 13.86 5.56
C SER A 141 -9.35 12.91 6.29
N LEU A 142 -9.68 11.62 6.41
CA LEU A 142 -8.78 10.62 6.99
C LEU A 142 -7.59 10.36 6.07
N PHE A 143 -7.82 10.28 4.76
CA PHE A 143 -6.74 10.18 3.78
C PHE A 143 -5.81 11.40 3.85
N GLU A 144 -6.35 12.61 3.85
CA GLU A 144 -5.57 13.86 3.93
C GLU A 144 -4.67 13.91 5.17
N SER A 145 -5.17 13.41 6.30
CA SER A 145 -4.39 13.31 7.53
C SER A 145 -3.19 12.37 7.35
N ALA A 146 -3.41 11.17 6.79
CA ALA A 146 -2.34 10.22 6.51
C ALA A 146 -1.35 10.76 5.45
N TRP A 147 -1.87 11.42 4.42
CA TRP A 147 -1.10 12.02 3.34
C TRP A 147 -0.13 13.11 3.82
N ARG A 148 -0.58 13.99 4.72
CA ARG A 148 0.28 15.04 5.30
C ARG A 148 1.36 14.49 6.22
N ALA A 149 1.08 13.37 6.89
CA ALA A 149 2.05 12.68 7.75
C ALA A 149 3.03 11.79 6.97
N SER A 150 2.72 11.48 5.71
CA SER A 150 3.54 10.61 4.85
C SER A 150 4.75 11.32 4.24
N THR A 151 5.71 10.53 3.77
CA THR A 151 6.94 11.01 3.14
C THR A 151 6.84 10.84 1.63
N ASP A 152 7.30 11.82 0.86
CA ASP A 152 7.50 11.70 -0.59
C ASP A 152 8.33 10.46 -0.95
N LEU A 153 7.97 9.75 -2.04
CA LEU A 153 8.64 8.50 -2.40
C LEU A 153 10.14 8.69 -2.67
N ASP A 154 10.55 9.70 -3.44
CA ASP A 154 11.95 9.92 -3.78
C ASP A 154 12.75 10.28 -2.52
N ALA A 155 12.16 11.09 -1.63
CA ALA A 155 12.76 11.41 -0.34
C ALA A 155 12.88 10.18 0.57
N TYR A 156 11.86 9.30 0.59
CA TYR A 156 11.88 8.07 1.36
C TYR A 156 12.91 7.08 0.81
N ASP A 157 12.97 6.89 -0.51
CA ASP A 157 13.96 6.06 -1.18
C ASP A 157 15.38 6.55 -0.90
N ALA A 158 15.63 7.86 -0.91
CA ALA A 158 16.93 8.41 -0.53
C ALA A 158 17.32 8.11 0.93
N GLN A 159 16.35 8.10 1.86
CA GLN A 159 16.60 7.76 3.27
C GLN A 159 16.87 6.26 3.48
N VAL A 160 16.24 5.41 2.66
CA VAL A 160 16.21 3.96 2.84
C VAL A 160 17.12 3.22 1.85
N ALA A 161 17.73 3.90 0.87
CA ALA A 161 18.61 3.31 -0.15
C ALA A 161 19.71 2.40 0.46
N ASP A 162 20.38 2.87 1.51
CA ASP A 162 21.39 2.09 2.24
C ASP A 162 20.79 0.82 2.88
N ILE A 163 19.58 0.93 3.41
CA ILE A 163 18.86 -0.18 4.06
C ILE A 163 18.46 -1.19 3.01
N ARG A 164 17.91 -0.76 1.87
CA ARG A 164 17.42 -1.63 0.79
C ARG A 164 18.54 -2.49 0.20
N MET A 165 19.74 -1.92 0.04
CA MET A 165 20.92 -2.68 -0.38
C MET A 165 21.37 -3.73 0.64
N LEU A 166 21.18 -3.45 1.93
CA LEU A 166 21.60 -4.32 3.02
C LEU A 166 20.50 -5.31 3.45
N ALA A 167 19.24 -5.01 3.15
CA ALA A 167 18.06 -5.71 3.65
C ALA A 167 18.10 -7.21 3.33
N PRO A 168 18.37 -7.68 2.10
CA PRO A 168 18.40 -9.12 1.82
C PRO A 168 19.44 -9.84 2.70
N ARG A 169 20.66 -9.30 2.77
CA ARG A 169 21.74 -9.90 3.56
C ARG A 169 21.45 -9.86 5.07
N VAL A 170 20.79 -8.81 5.56
CA VAL A 170 20.38 -8.73 6.98
C VAL A 170 19.27 -9.74 7.25
N LEU A 171 18.29 -9.87 6.37
CA LEU A 171 17.18 -10.81 6.51
C LEU A 171 17.67 -12.27 6.41
N ASP A 172 18.64 -12.57 5.55
CA ASP A 172 19.30 -13.88 5.47
C ASP A 172 19.92 -14.24 6.83
N LEU A 173 20.75 -13.35 7.37
CA LEU A 173 21.44 -13.54 8.65
C LEU A 173 20.44 -13.65 9.83
N LEU A 174 19.32 -12.93 9.78
CA LEU A 174 18.23 -13.07 10.76
C LEU A 174 17.53 -14.43 10.64
N SER A 175 17.28 -14.92 9.42
CA SER A 175 16.67 -16.22 9.17
C SER A 175 17.55 -17.40 9.60
N GLU A 176 18.88 -17.23 9.50
CA GLU A 176 19.89 -18.18 9.97
C GLU A 176 20.10 -18.13 11.50
N GLY A 177 19.49 -17.16 12.19
CA GLY A 177 19.65 -16.98 13.64
C GLY A 177 21.05 -16.49 14.05
N VAL A 178 21.77 -15.81 13.16
CA VAL A 178 23.12 -15.31 13.41
C VAL A 178 23.07 -14.17 14.43
N LYS A 179 24.00 -14.20 15.40
CA LYS A 179 24.13 -13.14 16.42
C LYS A 179 24.57 -11.81 15.80
N ASP A 180 24.06 -10.70 16.34
CA ASP A 180 24.34 -9.33 15.88
C ASP A 180 25.85 -9.05 15.70
N GLU A 181 26.70 -9.55 16.60
CA GLU A 181 28.16 -9.33 16.54
C GLU A 181 28.83 -10.04 15.37
N THR A 182 28.30 -11.20 14.96
CA THR A 182 28.80 -11.94 13.80
C THR A 182 28.25 -11.32 12.53
N ALA A 183 26.95 -11.03 12.49
CA ALA A 183 26.31 -10.40 11.35
C ALA A 183 26.92 -9.02 11.02
N ALA A 184 27.16 -8.19 12.03
CA ALA A 184 27.81 -6.89 11.87
C ALA A 184 29.21 -7.00 11.25
N ARG A 185 30.01 -8.01 11.68
CA ARG A 185 31.33 -8.29 11.09
C ARG A 185 31.22 -8.76 9.64
N THR A 186 30.29 -9.66 9.33
CA THR A 186 30.03 -10.15 7.96
C THR A 186 29.64 -9.02 7.01
N LEU A 187 28.91 -8.01 7.51
CA LEU A 187 28.47 -6.86 6.73
C LEU A 187 29.43 -5.65 6.81
N GLY A 188 30.58 -5.78 7.48
CA GLY A 188 31.60 -4.74 7.55
C GLY A 188 31.16 -3.47 8.29
N MET A 189 30.28 -3.58 9.29
CA MET A 189 29.74 -2.43 10.03
C MET A 189 29.83 -2.60 11.56
N SER A 190 29.61 -1.51 12.30
CA SER A 190 29.53 -1.58 13.77
C SER A 190 28.28 -2.33 14.24
N VAL A 191 28.35 -2.98 15.41
CA VAL A 191 27.19 -3.67 16.03
C VAL A 191 26.04 -2.70 16.31
N ARG A 192 26.36 -1.45 16.69
CA ARG A 192 25.35 -0.39 16.89
C ARG A 192 24.62 -0.07 15.59
N THR A 193 25.35 0.08 14.49
CA THR A 193 24.77 0.32 13.16
C THR A 193 23.89 -0.85 12.75
N TYR A 194 24.39 -2.08 12.89
CA TYR A 194 23.64 -3.29 12.57
C TYR A 194 22.30 -3.37 13.34
N ARG A 195 22.32 -3.19 14.67
CA ARG A 195 21.11 -3.20 15.50
C ARG A 195 20.09 -2.15 15.09
N ARG A 196 20.54 -0.94 14.72
CA ARG A 196 19.66 0.11 14.19
C ARG A 196 18.99 -0.34 12.89
N ARG A 197 19.76 -0.91 11.94
CA ARG A 197 19.24 -1.42 10.67
C ARG A 197 18.24 -2.57 10.85
N VAL A 198 18.50 -3.48 11.80
CA VAL A 198 17.55 -4.53 12.16
C VAL A 198 16.25 -3.96 12.72
N ALA A 199 16.31 -2.93 13.57
CA ALA A 199 15.11 -2.28 14.10
C ALA A 199 14.29 -1.59 13.00
N GLU A 200 14.95 -0.91 12.06
CA GLU A 200 14.32 -0.29 10.88
C GLU A 200 13.63 -1.36 10.00
N LEU A 201 14.29 -2.49 9.76
CA LEU A 201 13.71 -3.62 8.99
C LEU A 201 12.55 -4.29 9.73
N MET A 202 12.66 -4.48 11.04
CA MET A 202 11.58 -5.00 11.86
C MET A 202 10.35 -4.09 11.80
N ALA A 203 10.54 -2.78 11.91
CA ALA A 203 9.45 -1.81 11.77
C ALA A 203 8.81 -1.88 10.37
N ALA A 204 9.63 -1.92 9.31
CA ALA A 204 9.16 -2.04 7.94
C ALA A 204 8.40 -3.34 7.67
N LEU A 205 8.79 -4.44 8.31
CA LEU A 205 8.14 -5.76 8.22
C LEU A 205 6.94 -5.91 9.17
N GLY A 206 6.67 -4.92 10.04
CA GLY A 206 5.65 -5.05 11.10
C GLY A 206 5.95 -6.18 12.09
N ALA A 207 7.23 -6.43 12.36
CA ALA A 207 7.70 -7.50 13.24
C ALA A 207 8.10 -6.98 14.62
N GLU A 208 7.62 -7.66 15.67
CA GLU A 208 7.94 -7.34 17.07
C GLU A 208 9.16 -8.12 17.58
N SER A 209 9.57 -9.16 16.86
CA SER A 209 10.77 -9.93 17.17
C SER A 209 11.61 -10.22 15.93
N ARG A 210 12.91 -10.48 16.14
CA ARG A 210 13.85 -10.89 15.08
C ARG A 210 13.40 -12.16 14.37
N PHE A 211 12.86 -13.12 15.12
CA PHE A 211 12.32 -14.37 14.57
C PHE A 211 11.11 -14.10 13.69
N GLN A 212 10.17 -13.26 14.16
CA GLN A 212 9.02 -12.84 13.36
C GLN A 212 9.45 -12.10 12.09
N ALA A 213 10.48 -11.25 12.16
CA ALA A 213 11.02 -10.56 10.99
C ALA A 213 11.57 -11.56 9.96
N GLY A 214 12.34 -12.56 10.39
CA GLY A 214 12.83 -13.63 9.51
C GLY A 214 11.70 -14.47 8.90
N SER A 215 10.70 -14.85 9.70
CA SER A 215 9.51 -15.58 9.20
C SER A 215 8.74 -14.76 8.16
N ARG A 216 8.49 -13.48 8.46
CA ARG A 216 7.77 -12.57 7.57
C ARG A 216 8.53 -12.32 6.27
N ALA A 217 9.85 -12.20 6.35
CA ALA A 217 10.69 -12.09 5.17
C ALA A 217 10.54 -13.31 4.24
N ARG A 218 10.54 -14.52 4.80
CA ARG A 218 10.33 -15.76 4.05
C ARG A 218 8.92 -15.86 3.44
N GLU A 219 7.89 -15.46 4.19
CA GLU A 219 6.51 -15.39 3.69
C GLU A 219 6.37 -14.43 2.50
N LEU A 220 7.11 -13.32 2.52
CA LEU A 220 7.14 -12.31 1.47
C LEU A 220 8.12 -12.65 0.31
N GLY A 221 8.83 -13.78 0.39
CA GLY A 221 9.80 -14.21 -0.63
C GLY A 221 11.05 -13.33 -0.71
N LEU A 222 11.41 -12.66 0.39
CA LEU A 222 12.59 -11.80 0.50
C LEU A 222 13.89 -12.57 0.75
N VAL A 223 13.78 -13.80 1.26
CA VAL A 223 14.86 -14.75 1.61
C VAL A 223 14.39 -16.19 1.44
#